data_AF-A0A068VAS8-F1
#
_entry.id   AF-A0A068VAS8-F1
#
_cell.length_a   1.000
_cell.length_b   1.000
_cell.length_c   1.000
_cell.angle_alpha   90.00
_cell.angle_beta   90.00
_cell.angle_gamma   90.00
#
_symmetry.space_group_name_H-M   'P 1'
#
loop_
_entity.id
_entity.type
_entity.pdbx_description
1 polymer ?
#
loop_
_entity_poly.entity_id
_entity_poly.type
_entity_poly.pdbx_seq_one_letter_code
_entity_poly.pdbx_strand_id
1 'polypeptide(L)'
;MTLSCLNDTTGTANSSNYYTAPTNTIINNIRGRSITRNRLAGGQPSFPIFRNSKSNHSLVNSRKPLNYPSSSSSSSFECQFCRHRNHHPVRSCCCCCAFCCGTTWAAYRRRAMEDDLQSSSSPTKCLKTSNHLRHVESMSILPSGAGRVSRLNAVILGESLASEEDDLVFPNEAFSKQAHVPSPQKYLEMYTRSIEDPAGFWSDIASEFYWKARWGPLVYSQNLDIRKGNIEIEWFKGGITNICYNSLDRIIDSGDGDKVAIFWEGNEPGFDGTLTYNQLLSRVCQLANYLKDVGVRKGDAVVIYLPMLMELPIAMLACSRIGAVHSVVFAGFSAESLAQRIMDCKPKVVITCNAVRRGSKVIYLKDIVDAALAESARNGILLDICLTYENESAMKREATKWQEGRDIWWQDVVPQYPTTCAVEWVDAEDPLFLLYTSGSTGKPKGVLHTTGGYMVYTATTFKYAFDYKPSDIYWCTADCGWITGHSYVTYGPLLNGATIVVYEGAPNYPNAGRCWDIVDKYKVSIFYTAPTLVRSLMREGDQARIQSNVVLKNFWSCASSSINSCAVSEVLFDLVFLHPFYEDSHYRRKNLVAALDHVKIVMALF
;
A
#
# COMPACT_ATOMS: atom_id res chain seq x y z
N MET A 1 47.15 23.57 -25.02
CA MET A 1 46.87 24.37 -26.24
C MET A 1 46.19 25.66 -25.80
N THR A 2 46.48 26.78 -26.49
CA THR A 2 45.58 27.95 -26.71
C THR A 2 44.71 28.49 -25.55
N LEU A 3 44.84 29.75 -25.12
CA LEU A 3 45.79 30.81 -25.52
C LEU A 3 45.98 31.84 -24.39
N SER A 4 47.03 32.64 -24.48
CA SER A 4 47.38 33.75 -23.58
C SER A 4 46.67 35.06 -23.93
N CYS A 5 46.57 35.99 -22.97
CA CYS A 5 47.28 37.29 -23.04
C CYS A 5 47.21 38.08 -21.71
N LEU A 6 48.08 39.07 -21.58
CA LEU A 6 48.31 39.95 -20.41
C LEU A 6 48.48 41.42 -20.90
N ASN A 7 48.79 42.36 -19.99
CA ASN A 7 49.11 43.78 -20.23
C ASN A 7 47.89 44.67 -20.60
N ASP A 8 47.80 45.99 -20.35
CA ASP A 8 48.52 47.03 -19.55
C ASP A 8 47.64 48.33 -19.55
N THR A 9 47.78 49.42 -18.77
CA THR A 9 48.47 49.83 -17.50
C THR A 9 47.84 51.15 -16.97
N THR A 10 48.24 51.61 -15.76
CA THR A 10 48.03 52.97 -15.16
C THR A 10 46.62 53.32 -14.62
N GLY A 11 46.51 54.27 -13.65
CA GLY A 11 45.19 54.75 -13.17
C GLY A 11 45.02 55.54 -11.85
N THR A 12 45.98 55.56 -10.91
CA THR A 12 46.08 56.46 -9.71
C THR A 12 44.87 56.74 -8.78
N ALA A 13 45.01 56.27 -7.52
CA ALA A 13 44.82 56.99 -6.24
C ALA A 13 43.44 57.21 -5.55
N ASN A 14 43.48 57.01 -4.21
CA ASN A 14 42.63 57.54 -3.10
C ASN A 14 41.15 57.08 -2.97
N SER A 15 40.58 56.87 -1.76
CA SER A 15 41.14 56.75 -0.38
C SER A 15 40.09 56.24 0.64
N SER A 16 40.53 55.84 1.85
CA SER A 16 39.77 55.69 3.15
C SER A 16 38.66 54.60 3.24
N ASN A 17 38.72 53.58 4.12
CA ASN A 17 38.61 53.52 5.62
C ASN A 17 37.14 53.41 6.12
N TYR A 18 36.71 52.69 7.18
CA TYR A 18 37.29 51.72 8.17
C TYR A 18 36.11 50.79 8.65
N TYR A 19 36.28 49.50 9.01
CA TYR A 19 36.43 48.93 10.40
C TYR A 19 35.47 49.51 11.48
N THR A 20 34.84 48.78 12.44
CA THR A 20 34.73 47.33 12.79
C THR A 20 33.53 47.07 13.77
N ALA A 21 33.26 45.80 14.15
CA ALA A 21 32.37 45.36 15.26
C ALA A 21 33.13 45.35 16.64
N PRO A 22 32.74 44.70 17.78
CA PRO A 22 31.56 43.85 18.12
C PRO A 22 30.99 43.96 19.59
N THR A 23 30.21 42.93 20.03
CA THR A 23 30.08 42.30 21.39
C THR A 23 29.11 42.76 22.52
N ASN A 24 28.48 41.72 23.13
CA ASN A 24 28.12 41.47 24.55
C ASN A 24 26.82 41.99 25.26
N THR A 25 25.85 41.07 25.42
CA THR A 25 25.34 40.46 26.69
C THR A 25 25.05 41.31 27.96
N ILE A 26 23.83 41.22 28.54
CA ILE A 26 23.55 40.91 29.98
C ILE A 26 22.04 40.77 30.37
N ILE A 27 21.77 39.67 31.09
CA ILE A 27 20.74 39.29 32.11
C ILE A 27 19.74 40.37 32.66
N ASN A 28 18.40 40.10 32.63
CA ASN A 28 17.52 39.92 33.84
C ASN A 28 15.98 39.82 33.60
N ASN A 29 15.42 38.63 33.82
CA ASN A 29 14.40 38.28 34.84
C ASN A 29 13.42 39.35 35.41
N ILE A 30 12.08 39.13 35.32
CA ILE A 30 11.08 39.14 36.43
C ILE A 30 9.58 39.13 35.96
N ARG A 31 8.74 38.51 36.81
CA ARG A 31 7.25 38.48 36.93
C ARG A 31 6.52 39.76 36.45
N GLY A 32 5.28 39.78 35.94
CA GLY A 32 4.25 38.73 35.82
C GLY A 32 3.06 38.91 36.78
N ARG A 33 1.91 39.45 36.32
CA ARG A 33 0.55 39.25 36.91
C ARG A 33 -0.60 39.73 36.02
N SER A 34 -1.78 39.15 36.26
CA SER A 34 -3.07 39.43 35.57
C SER A 34 -3.86 40.57 36.23
N ILE A 35 -4.69 41.27 35.45
CA ILE A 35 -5.83 42.07 35.92
C ILE A 35 -7.08 41.71 35.10
N THR A 36 -8.24 41.70 35.75
CA THR A 36 -9.51 41.13 35.24
C THR A 36 -10.53 42.17 34.76
N ARG A 37 -11.38 41.73 33.81
CA ARG A 37 -12.81 42.09 33.61
C ARG A 37 -13.31 43.47 34.09
N ASN A 38 -14.00 44.19 33.20
CA ASN A 38 -15.40 44.51 33.48
C ASN A 38 -16.28 44.62 32.21
N ARG A 39 -17.57 44.95 32.36
CA ARG A 39 -18.67 44.56 31.47
C ARG A 39 -19.78 45.62 31.46
N LEU A 40 -20.41 45.93 30.31
CA LEU A 40 -21.88 46.05 30.08
C LEU A 40 -22.31 47.03 28.95
N ALA A 41 -23.48 46.71 28.37
CA ALA A 41 -24.54 47.57 27.81
C ALA A 41 -24.38 48.33 26.46
N GLY A 42 -25.23 47.95 25.49
CA GLY A 42 -26.11 48.90 24.78
C GLY A 42 -25.90 49.12 23.27
N GLY A 43 -26.97 49.02 22.48
CA GLY A 43 -27.09 49.71 21.16
C GLY A 43 -27.06 48.86 19.88
N GLN A 44 -28.22 48.35 19.47
CA GLN A 44 -28.63 48.22 18.05
C GLN A 44 -29.50 49.47 17.71
N PRO A 45 -29.77 49.87 16.44
CA PRO A 45 -29.91 49.00 15.26
C PRO A 45 -29.42 49.54 13.89
N SER A 46 -29.52 48.71 12.83
CA SER A 46 -30.35 48.96 11.61
C SER A 46 -29.82 48.30 10.31
N PHE A 47 -30.74 48.00 9.38
CA PHE A 47 -30.52 47.39 8.05
C PHE A 47 -31.00 48.34 6.93
N PRO A 48 -30.57 48.10 5.68
CA PRO A 48 -31.51 47.80 4.59
C PRO A 48 -31.19 46.41 3.99
N ILE A 49 -32.11 45.48 3.69
CA ILE A 49 -33.44 45.52 3.05
C ILE A 49 -33.39 45.81 1.54
N PHE A 50 -33.70 44.76 0.76
CA PHE A 50 -34.46 44.86 -0.49
C PHE A 50 -35.59 43.79 -0.50
N ARG A 51 -36.61 44.02 -1.32
CA ARG A 51 -37.94 43.36 -1.42
C ARG A 51 -38.44 43.57 -2.88
N ASN A 52 -39.43 42.90 -3.49
CA ASN A 52 -40.36 41.83 -3.12
C ASN A 52 -41.11 41.30 -4.38
N SER A 53 -41.50 40.01 -4.44
CA SER A 53 -42.75 39.48 -5.05
C SER A 53 -42.79 37.95 -4.86
N LYS A 54 -43.77 37.31 -4.18
CA LYS A 54 -45.21 37.10 -4.45
C LYS A 54 -45.46 36.29 -5.74
N SER A 55 -46.29 35.24 -5.76
CA SER A 55 -47.54 35.02 -4.99
C SER A 55 -47.90 33.56 -4.60
N ASN A 56 -48.40 33.42 -3.36
CA ASN A 56 -49.59 32.66 -2.88
C ASN A 56 -50.18 31.46 -3.66
N HIS A 57 -50.43 30.33 -2.97
CA HIS A 57 -51.81 29.95 -2.54
C HIS A 57 -51.90 28.88 -1.41
N SER A 58 -52.97 29.01 -0.62
CA SER A 58 -53.59 28.15 0.42
C SER A 58 -53.51 26.62 0.25
N LEU A 59 -53.22 25.78 1.27
CA LEU A 59 -53.93 25.48 2.55
C LEU A 59 -55.20 24.60 2.46
N VAL A 60 -55.13 23.36 2.97
CA VAL A 60 -56.25 22.57 3.55
C VAL A 60 -55.70 21.73 4.74
N ASN A 61 -56.51 21.50 5.78
CA ASN A 61 -56.17 20.70 6.96
C ASN A 61 -56.77 19.28 6.92
N SER A 62 -56.13 18.32 7.59
CA SER A 62 -56.82 17.28 8.38
C SER A 62 -55.95 16.83 9.57
N ARG A 63 -56.54 16.18 10.59
CA ARG A 63 -55.89 15.77 11.84
C ARG A 63 -56.20 14.31 12.17
N LYS A 64 -55.19 13.57 12.68
CA LYS A 64 -55.15 12.57 13.79
C LYS A 64 -56.34 11.58 13.98
N PRO A 65 -56.10 10.32 14.45
CA PRO A 65 -55.29 10.04 15.65
C PRO A 65 -54.37 8.79 15.60
N LEU A 66 -53.89 8.38 16.78
CA LEU A 66 -52.87 7.34 17.01
C LEU A 66 -53.48 5.92 17.02
N ASN A 67 -52.61 4.90 16.96
CA ASN A 67 -52.53 3.88 18.02
C ASN A 67 -51.21 3.10 18.00
N TYR A 68 -50.73 2.69 19.19
CA TYR A 68 -49.79 1.57 19.38
C TYR A 68 -50.60 0.27 19.51
N PRO A 69 -49.96 -0.90 19.32
CA PRO A 69 -49.79 -1.74 20.52
C PRO A 69 -48.41 -2.43 20.59
N SER A 70 -48.10 -2.98 21.76
CA SER A 70 -46.96 -3.85 22.02
C SER A 70 -47.43 -5.20 22.56
N SER A 71 -47.01 -6.31 21.94
CA SER A 71 -46.93 -7.61 22.62
C SER A 71 -46.08 -8.61 21.85
N SER A 72 -45.56 -9.59 22.57
CA SER A 72 -44.80 -10.74 22.06
C SER A 72 -45.68 -11.99 22.01
N SER A 73 -45.59 -12.79 20.95
CA SER A 73 -45.83 -14.23 21.05
C SER A 73 -45.12 -14.99 19.93
N SER A 74 -44.67 -16.20 20.27
CA SER A 74 -44.08 -17.17 19.36
C SER A 74 -45.11 -18.19 18.91
N SER A 75 -45.11 -18.56 17.63
CA SER A 75 -45.62 -19.87 17.19
C SER A 75 -44.90 -20.37 15.94
N SER A 76 -44.30 -21.54 16.07
CA SER A 76 -43.88 -22.41 14.96
C SER A 76 -45.08 -23.20 14.43
N PHE A 77 -45.09 -23.59 13.15
CA PHE A 77 -45.57 -24.93 12.79
C PHE A 77 -44.97 -25.47 11.48
N GLU A 78 -44.90 -26.79 11.43
CA GLU A 78 -44.39 -27.68 10.38
C GLU A 78 -45.31 -27.70 9.13
N CYS A 79 -44.79 -27.69 7.89
CA CYS A 79 -44.23 -28.81 7.09
C CYS A 79 -45.29 -29.66 6.35
N GLN A 80 -45.12 -29.79 5.02
CA GLN A 80 -45.32 -31.04 4.25
C GLN A 80 -45.03 -30.81 2.76
N PHE A 81 -44.04 -31.51 2.20
CA PHE A 81 -44.23 -32.56 1.16
C PHE A 81 -42.89 -33.14 0.68
N CYS A 82 -42.61 -34.38 1.06
CA CYS A 82 -41.53 -35.20 0.51
C CYS A 82 -42.09 -36.58 0.14
N ARG A 83 -42.06 -36.97 -1.14
CA ARG A 83 -42.19 -38.39 -1.54
C ARG A 83 -41.64 -38.67 -2.94
N HIS A 84 -40.85 -39.75 -3.00
CA HIS A 84 -40.27 -40.42 -4.18
C HIS A 84 -39.11 -39.65 -4.85
N ARG A 85 -37.85 -40.10 -4.72
CA ARG A 85 -37.18 -41.31 -5.28
C ARG A 85 -36.77 -41.10 -6.75
N ASN A 86 -35.57 -41.44 -7.22
CA ASN A 86 -34.51 -42.26 -6.61
C ASN A 86 -33.09 -42.04 -7.22
N HIS A 87 -32.07 -42.59 -6.54
CA HIS A 87 -30.73 -43.00 -7.02
C HIS A 87 -29.53 -42.01 -7.18
N HIS A 88 -28.49 -42.34 -6.39
CA HIS A 88 -27.05 -42.07 -6.44
C HIS A 88 -26.48 -40.65 -6.20
N PRO A 89 -25.34 -40.53 -5.46
CA PRO A 89 -24.91 -39.26 -4.90
C PRO A 89 -23.71 -38.62 -5.61
N VAL A 90 -23.87 -37.38 -6.06
CA VAL A 90 -22.73 -36.48 -6.30
C VAL A 90 -22.28 -35.90 -4.95
N ARG A 91 -20.99 -36.01 -4.62
CA ARG A 91 -20.42 -35.31 -3.45
C ARG A 91 -20.11 -33.85 -3.81
N SER A 92 -21.05 -32.97 -3.53
CA SER A 92 -20.81 -31.53 -3.36
C SER A 92 -21.09 -31.12 -1.90
N CYS A 93 -20.67 -29.91 -1.52
CA CYS A 93 -20.64 -29.28 -0.18
C CYS A 93 -19.30 -29.35 0.58
N CYS A 94 -18.86 -28.29 1.27
CA CYS A 94 -19.20 -26.87 1.10
C CYS A 94 -18.12 -25.98 1.75
N CYS A 95 -17.92 -24.78 1.22
CA CYS A 95 -17.29 -23.67 1.96
C CYS A 95 -18.36 -22.73 2.53
N CYS A 96 -17.93 -21.81 3.41
CA CYS A 96 -18.72 -20.75 4.04
C CYS A 96 -19.75 -21.20 5.09
N CYS A 97 -19.35 -21.20 6.38
CA CYS A 97 -20.03 -20.55 7.52
C CYS A 97 -19.42 -20.98 8.87
N ALA A 98 -18.58 -20.15 9.49
CA ALA A 98 -17.96 -20.48 10.79
C ALA A 98 -17.50 -19.26 11.63
N PHE A 99 -18.29 -18.18 11.70
CA PHE A 99 -18.10 -17.12 12.72
C PHE A 99 -19.42 -16.39 13.03
N CYS A 100 -20.19 -16.96 13.97
CA CYS A 100 -21.13 -16.27 14.89
C CYS A 100 -22.01 -17.29 15.62
N CYS A 101 -21.59 -17.73 16.81
CA CYS A 101 -22.53 -18.12 17.87
C CYS A 101 -21.82 -18.10 19.23
N GLY A 102 -22.18 -17.14 20.07
CA GLY A 102 -21.73 -17.07 21.47
C GLY A 102 -22.80 -17.57 22.43
N THR A 103 -22.39 -17.91 23.65
CA THR A 103 -23.24 -18.32 24.79
C THR A 103 -23.99 -19.65 24.65
N THR A 104 -23.47 -20.68 25.32
CA THR A 104 -24.03 -21.21 26.59
C THR A 104 -23.07 -22.27 27.16
N TRP A 105 -23.46 -22.96 28.25
CA TRP A 105 -22.78 -24.14 28.81
C TRP A 105 -21.44 -23.96 29.52
N ALA A 106 -21.47 -23.16 30.60
CA ALA A 106 -20.57 -23.36 31.73
C ALA A 106 -20.93 -24.63 32.54
N ALA A 107 -20.65 -25.83 32.02
CA ALA A 107 -20.79 -27.08 32.78
C ALA A 107 -19.96 -28.26 32.24
N TYR A 108 -18.66 -28.33 32.54
CA TYR A 108 -17.94 -29.62 32.73
C TYR A 108 -16.61 -29.47 33.52
N ARG A 109 -16.68 -29.02 34.79
CA ARG A 109 -15.57 -29.13 35.76
C ARG A 109 -15.88 -30.19 36.83
N ARG A 110 -15.53 -31.45 36.55
CA ARG A 110 -15.11 -32.49 37.52
C ARG A 110 -14.85 -33.84 36.81
N ARG A 111 -14.03 -34.68 37.45
CA ARG A 111 -13.40 -35.92 36.93
C ARG A 111 -12.29 -35.61 35.89
N ALA A 112 -11.10 -36.21 35.94
CA ALA A 112 -10.53 -37.15 36.91
C ALA A 112 -9.20 -36.62 37.52
N MET A 113 -8.81 -37.19 38.65
CA MET A 113 -7.58 -36.95 39.41
C MET A 113 -7.28 -38.27 40.17
N GLU A 114 -5.99 -38.56 40.43
CA GLU A 114 -5.45 -39.88 40.86
C GLU A 114 -5.68 -41.01 39.81
N ASP A 115 -4.77 -41.97 39.56
CA ASP A 115 -3.72 -42.60 40.39
C ASP A 115 -2.27 -42.57 39.80
N ASP A 116 -1.28 -42.32 40.68
CA ASP A 116 -0.11 -43.17 41.05
C ASP A 116 0.48 -44.26 40.11
N LEU A 117 1.78 -44.63 40.11
CA LEU A 117 3.00 -44.17 40.83
C LEU A 117 4.30 -44.75 40.19
N GLN A 118 5.46 -44.08 40.39
CA GLN A 118 6.85 -44.61 40.30
C GLN A 118 7.36 -45.14 38.93
N SER A 119 8.61 -44.94 38.47
CA SER A 119 9.88 -44.42 39.03
C SER A 119 10.74 -43.81 37.86
N SER A 120 12.03 -43.41 37.92
CA SER A 120 13.11 -43.59 38.90
C SER A 120 14.07 -42.37 39.03
N SER A 121 15.28 -42.37 38.44
CA SER A 121 16.42 -41.57 38.97
C SER A 121 17.53 -41.11 37.99
N SER A 122 17.90 -39.84 38.13
CA SER A 122 19.26 -39.24 37.91
C SER A 122 19.83 -39.08 36.48
N PRO A 123 20.84 -38.20 36.25
CA PRO A 123 21.05 -36.87 36.84
C PRO A 123 21.38 -35.75 35.81
N THR A 124 21.51 -34.53 36.32
CA THR A 124 21.80 -33.25 35.65
C THR A 124 22.95 -33.22 34.62
N LYS A 125 22.73 -32.53 33.50
CA LYS A 125 23.80 -31.83 32.74
C LYS A 125 23.36 -30.42 32.35
N CYS A 126 24.24 -29.45 32.60
CA CYS A 126 24.04 -28.05 32.23
C CYS A 126 24.37 -27.82 30.75
N LEU A 127 23.45 -27.22 30.00
CA LEU A 127 23.69 -26.74 28.64
C LEU A 127 23.82 -25.20 28.66
N LYS A 128 25.03 -24.70 28.41
CA LYS A 128 25.25 -23.29 28.08
C LYS A 128 24.74 -23.04 26.66
N THR A 129 23.85 -22.08 26.47
CA THR A 129 23.34 -21.70 25.15
C THR A 129 24.33 -20.80 24.41
N SER A 130 24.80 -21.25 23.25
CA SER A 130 25.72 -20.50 22.38
C SER A 130 25.11 -20.29 20.99
N ASN A 131 24.85 -19.03 20.65
CA ASN A 131 24.59 -18.46 19.32
C ASN A 131 23.96 -19.38 18.24
N HIS A 132 22.65 -19.28 18.06
CA HIS A 132 21.97 -19.83 16.88
C HIS A 132 21.93 -18.82 15.73
N LEU A 133 22.99 -18.81 14.91
CA LEU A 133 22.93 -18.38 13.51
C LEU A 133 23.61 -19.46 12.66
N ARG A 134 22.80 -20.28 11.98
CA ARG A 134 23.23 -21.26 10.98
C ARG A 134 22.16 -21.35 9.89
N HIS A 135 22.50 -20.89 8.68
CA HIS A 135 21.76 -21.25 7.46
C HIS A 135 22.68 -21.43 6.24
N VAL A 136 23.96 -21.77 6.48
CA VAL A 136 24.90 -22.22 5.45
C VAL A 136 25.74 -23.35 6.05
N GLU A 137 25.35 -24.61 5.77
CA GLU A 137 26.17 -25.84 5.86
C GLU A 137 25.25 -27.05 5.55
N SER A 138 25.03 -27.33 4.26
CA SER A 138 24.28 -28.52 3.80
C SER A 138 24.70 -29.00 2.40
N MET A 139 26.01 -28.99 2.11
CA MET A 139 26.59 -29.62 0.91
C MET A 139 27.83 -30.46 1.25
N SER A 140 27.62 -31.55 1.99
CA SER A 140 28.52 -32.71 2.00
C SER A 140 27.78 -33.93 2.59
N ILE A 141 28.29 -35.14 2.31
CA ILE A 141 27.78 -36.45 2.79
C ILE A 141 26.42 -36.88 2.17
N LEU A 142 26.48 -37.40 0.94
CA LEU A 142 25.51 -38.38 0.45
C LEU A 142 25.99 -39.80 0.82
N PRO A 143 25.17 -40.64 1.48
CA PRO A 143 25.50 -42.05 1.69
C PRO A 143 25.53 -42.84 0.39
N SER A 144 26.51 -43.74 0.23
CA SER A 144 26.70 -44.54 -0.99
C SER A 144 25.64 -45.66 -1.14
N GLY A 145 24.53 -45.36 -1.82
CA GLY A 145 23.42 -46.29 -2.10
C GLY A 145 23.32 -46.74 -3.56
N ALA A 146 24.44 -47.09 -4.21
CA ALA A 146 24.53 -47.31 -5.66
C ALA A 146 23.87 -48.62 -6.17
N GLY A 147 22.54 -48.69 -6.12
CA GLY A 147 21.75 -49.68 -6.86
C GLY A 147 21.81 -49.40 -8.36
N ARG A 148 22.30 -50.37 -9.17
CA ARG A 148 22.31 -50.25 -10.63
C ARG A 148 20.88 -50.29 -11.18
N VAL A 149 20.36 -49.17 -11.67
CA VAL A 149 19.25 -49.14 -12.63
C VAL A 149 19.84 -49.02 -14.03
N SER A 150 19.27 -49.73 -15.00
CA SER A 150 19.84 -49.87 -16.35
C SER A 150 18.80 -49.63 -17.44
N ARG A 151 19.28 -49.11 -18.58
CA ARG A 151 18.53 -48.70 -19.78
C ARG A 151 17.73 -47.41 -19.61
N LEU A 152 18.05 -46.40 -20.44
CA LEU A 152 17.04 -45.43 -20.86
C LEU A 152 15.99 -46.20 -21.67
N ASN A 153 14.76 -46.23 -21.19
CA ASN A 153 13.60 -46.48 -22.04
C ASN A 153 13.08 -45.10 -22.49
N ALA A 154 12.98 -44.88 -23.80
CA ALA A 154 12.29 -43.70 -24.31
C ALA A 154 10.78 -43.85 -24.02
N VAL A 155 10.24 -43.00 -23.16
CA VAL A 155 8.82 -43.01 -22.80
C VAL A 155 8.01 -42.23 -23.83
N ILE A 156 6.85 -42.76 -24.19
CA ILE A 156 5.94 -42.18 -25.19
C ILE A 156 5.10 -41.10 -24.51
N LEU A 157 4.93 -39.95 -25.17
CA LEU A 157 4.12 -38.82 -24.69
C LEU A 157 2.67 -39.25 -24.42
N GLY A 158 2.21 -39.14 -23.16
CA GLY A 158 0.84 -39.51 -22.79
C GLY A 158 0.45 -39.26 -21.33
N GLU A 159 1.39 -39.31 -20.38
CA GLU A 159 1.12 -39.10 -18.95
C GLU A 159 1.81 -37.84 -18.41
N SER A 160 1.17 -37.20 -17.43
CA SER A 160 1.73 -36.06 -16.71
C SER A 160 1.92 -36.37 -15.23
N LEU A 161 3.08 -35.98 -14.71
CA LEU A 161 3.31 -35.51 -13.35
C LEU A 161 4.68 -34.82 -13.38
N ALA A 162 4.79 -33.63 -12.80
CA ALA A 162 6.09 -32.99 -12.63
C ALA A 162 6.88 -33.78 -11.58
N SER A 163 8.02 -34.34 -11.97
CA SER A 163 8.97 -34.96 -11.06
C SER A 163 9.62 -33.91 -10.15
N GLU A 164 10.01 -34.30 -8.95
CA GLU A 164 10.71 -33.44 -7.98
C GLU A 164 12.21 -33.29 -8.34
N GLU A 165 12.50 -32.85 -9.56
CA GLU A 165 13.84 -32.49 -10.05
C GLU A 165 13.88 -31.01 -10.45
N ASP A 166 15.02 -30.34 -10.23
CA ASP A 166 15.15 -28.87 -10.28
C ASP A 166 15.15 -28.28 -11.71
N ASP A 167 13.95 -28.09 -12.29
CA ASP A 167 13.74 -27.33 -13.54
C ASP A 167 14.06 -25.83 -13.37
N LEU A 168 15.35 -25.47 -13.45
CA LEU A 168 15.83 -24.09 -13.39
C LEU A 168 15.41 -23.28 -14.63
N VAL A 169 14.42 -22.40 -14.46
CA VAL A 169 13.98 -21.46 -15.50
C VAL A 169 14.99 -20.32 -15.65
N PHE A 170 15.86 -20.40 -16.65
CA PHE A 170 16.84 -19.35 -16.96
C PHE A 170 16.25 -18.18 -17.75
N PRO A 171 16.73 -16.94 -17.52
CA PRO A 171 16.33 -15.80 -18.34
C PRO A 171 16.92 -15.89 -19.75
N ASN A 172 16.10 -15.68 -20.79
CA ASN A 172 16.57 -15.57 -22.17
C ASN A 172 17.70 -14.51 -22.33
N GLU A 173 18.55 -14.69 -23.34
CA GLU A 173 19.77 -13.89 -23.53
C GLU A 173 19.47 -12.40 -23.85
N ALA A 174 18.42 -12.13 -24.64
CA ALA A 174 18.06 -10.77 -25.06
C ALA A 174 17.64 -9.89 -23.88
N PHE A 175 16.81 -10.43 -22.98
CA PHE A 175 16.44 -9.79 -21.71
C PHE A 175 17.67 -9.61 -20.82
N SER A 176 18.51 -10.66 -20.69
CA SER A 176 19.68 -10.61 -19.81
C SER A 176 20.67 -9.51 -20.22
N LYS A 177 20.82 -9.27 -21.54
CA LYS A 177 21.65 -8.17 -22.09
C LYS A 177 21.13 -6.76 -21.77
N GLN A 178 19.84 -6.58 -21.47
CA GLN A 178 19.24 -5.26 -21.15
C GLN A 178 18.83 -5.08 -19.67
N ALA A 179 18.97 -6.12 -18.85
CA ALA A 179 18.59 -6.09 -17.44
C ALA A 179 19.54 -5.21 -16.63
N HIS A 180 19.03 -4.56 -15.57
CA HIS A 180 19.86 -3.77 -14.65
C HIS A 180 20.91 -4.62 -13.91
N VAL A 181 20.68 -5.93 -13.80
CA VAL A 181 21.63 -6.93 -13.31
C VAL A 181 21.72 -8.03 -14.37
N PRO A 182 22.68 -7.97 -15.31
CA PRO A 182 22.68 -8.80 -16.52
C PRO A 182 23.19 -10.23 -16.32
N SER A 183 23.71 -10.59 -15.14
CA SER A 183 24.22 -11.93 -14.85
C SER A 183 24.19 -12.29 -13.37
N PRO A 184 24.19 -13.59 -13.00
CA PRO A 184 24.35 -14.03 -11.61
C PRO A 184 25.66 -13.56 -10.97
N GLN A 185 26.74 -13.46 -11.75
CA GLN A 185 28.00 -12.89 -11.27
C GLN A 185 27.84 -11.42 -10.88
N LYS A 186 27.11 -10.62 -11.68
CA LYS A 186 26.87 -9.22 -11.34
C LYS A 186 25.94 -9.05 -10.13
N TYR A 187 24.96 -9.94 -9.97
CA TYR A 187 24.18 -10.02 -8.74
C TYR A 187 25.08 -10.29 -7.52
N LEU A 188 25.98 -11.28 -7.60
CA LEU A 188 26.88 -11.64 -6.50
C LEU A 188 27.85 -10.50 -6.15
N GLU A 189 28.42 -9.80 -7.14
CA GLU A 189 29.24 -8.60 -6.89
C GLU A 189 28.50 -7.53 -6.08
N MET A 190 27.25 -7.22 -6.47
CA MET A 190 26.43 -6.21 -5.80
C MET A 190 25.97 -6.70 -4.41
N TYR A 191 25.57 -7.96 -4.30
CA TYR A 191 25.17 -8.58 -3.04
C TYR A 191 26.32 -8.58 -2.03
N THR A 192 27.48 -9.13 -2.38
CA THR A 192 28.68 -9.16 -1.52
C THR A 192 29.06 -7.75 -1.06
N ARG A 193 29.10 -6.76 -1.97
CA ARG A 193 29.39 -5.38 -1.57
C ARG A 193 28.35 -4.82 -0.59
N SER A 194 27.06 -5.11 -0.76
CA SER A 194 26.02 -4.63 0.16
C SER A 194 26.09 -5.23 1.58
N ILE A 195 26.82 -6.32 1.76
CA ILE A 195 27.07 -6.99 3.05
C ILE A 195 28.45 -6.59 3.64
N GLU A 196 29.49 -6.48 2.81
CA GLU A 196 30.86 -6.16 3.25
C GLU A 196 31.15 -4.65 3.37
N ASP A 197 30.55 -3.85 2.48
CA ASP A 197 30.57 -2.38 2.47
C ASP A 197 29.13 -1.82 2.43
N PRO A 198 28.29 -2.06 3.47
CA PRO A 198 26.93 -1.53 3.51
C PRO A 198 26.91 0.00 3.51
N ALA A 199 27.89 0.65 4.14
CA ALA A 199 27.96 2.10 4.25
C ALA A 199 28.23 2.76 2.89
N GLY A 200 29.20 2.27 2.11
CA GLY A 200 29.48 2.77 0.77
C GLY A 200 28.41 2.35 -0.23
N PHE A 201 28.01 1.08 -0.25
CA PHE A 201 26.98 0.56 -1.17
C PHE A 201 25.67 1.36 -1.08
N TRP A 202 25.13 1.53 0.13
CA TRP A 202 23.89 2.28 0.30
C TRP A 202 24.08 3.79 0.17
N SER A 203 25.29 4.33 0.42
CA SER A 203 25.57 5.75 0.13
C SER A 203 25.61 6.07 -1.36
N ASP A 204 26.12 5.16 -2.19
CA ASP A 204 26.13 5.32 -3.64
C ASP A 204 24.70 5.34 -4.18
N ILE A 205 23.88 4.35 -3.81
CA ILE A 205 22.46 4.26 -4.22
C ILE A 205 21.66 5.46 -3.69
N ALA A 206 21.83 5.85 -2.43
CA ALA A 206 21.16 7.02 -1.85
C ALA A 206 21.55 8.34 -2.55
N SER A 207 22.68 8.38 -3.27
CA SER A 207 23.11 9.55 -4.05
C SER A 207 22.33 9.76 -5.36
N GLU A 208 21.53 8.78 -5.81
CA GLU A 208 20.60 8.96 -6.94
C GLU A 208 19.37 9.84 -6.59
N PHE A 209 19.18 10.15 -5.31
CA PHE A 209 18.03 10.89 -4.77
C PHE A 209 18.42 12.30 -4.35
N TYR A 210 17.45 13.21 -4.31
CA TYR A 210 17.64 14.55 -3.80
C TYR A 210 17.69 14.56 -2.27
N TRP A 211 18.75 15.16 -1.75
CA TRP A 211 18.95 15.44 -0.33
C TRP A 211 19.34 16.91 -0.18
N LYS A 212 18.53 17.67 0.58
CA LYS A 212 18.79 19.07 0.90
C LYS A 212 20.05 19.23 1.77
N ALA A 213 20.32 18.25 2.62
CA ALA A 213 21.61 18.03 3.26
C ALA A 213 21.89 16.53 3.25
N ARG A 214 23.12 16.12 2.96
CA ARG A 214 23.53 14.71 3.02
C ARG A 214 23.80 14.29 4.46
N TRP A 215 23.67 13.00 4.72
CA TRP A 215 24.02 12.36 5.99
C TRP A 215 25.51 12.50 6.32
N GLY A 216 25.84 12.31 7.60
CA GLY A 216 27.23 12.31 8.07
C GLY A 216 28.01 11.03 7.68
N PRO A 217 29.27 10.88 8.13
CA PRO A 217 30.08 9.69 7.85
C PRO A 217 29.52 8.41 8.49
N LEU A 218 28.65 8.53 9.52
CA LEU A 218 27.89 7.41 10.07
C LEU A 218 26.63 7.18 9.22
N VAL A 219 26.78 6.38 8.16
CA VAL A 219 25.68 6.03 7.23
C VAL A 219 24.62 5.15 7.89
N TYR A 220 25.03 4.31 8.84
CA TYR A 220 24.20 3.30 9.48
C TYR A 220 24.61 3.07 10.94
N SER A 221 23.63 2.96 11.83
CA SER A 221 23.79 2.51 13.22
C SER A 221 22.68 1.53 13.62
N GLN A 222 23.01 0.53 14.44
CA GLN A 222 22.02 -0.41 14.98
C GLN A 222 22.38 -0.94 16.37
N ASN A 223 21.35 -1.19 17.18
CA ASN A 223 21.36 -2.18 18.23
C ASN A 223 20.20 -3.17 18.03
N LEU A 224 20.54 -4.44 17.72
CA LEU A 224 19.58 -5.55 17.68
C LEU A 224 19.59 -6.42 18.96
N ASP A 225 20.41 -6.08 19.95
CA ASP A 225 20.55 -6.84 21.19
C ASP A 225 19.76 -6.18 22.32
N ILE A 226 18.59 -6.74 22.65
CA ILE A 226 17.73 -6.29 23.76
C ILE A 226 18.42 -6.25 25.14
N ARG A 227 19.60 -6.88 25.28
CA ARG A 227 20.40 -6.87 26.52
C ARG A 227 21.33 -5.66 26.61
N LYS A 228 21.54 -4.93 25.51
CA LYS A 228 22.43 -3.75 25.42
C LYS A 228 21.67 -2.42 25.49
N GLY A 229 20.35 -2.44 25.36
CA GLY A 229 19.49 -1.26 25.36
C GLY A 229 18.20 -1.51 24.59
N ASN A 230 17.52 -0.44 24.22
CA ASN A 230 16.40 -0.49 23.28
C ASN A 230 16.88 -1.01 21.90
N ILE A 231 15.96 -1.57 21.12
CA ILE A 231 16.22 -1.83 19.70
C ILE A 231 16.24 -0.48 18.98
N GLU A 232 17.29 -0.26 18.19
CA GLU A 232 17.58 0.99 17.48
C GLU A 232 18.15 0.60 16.11
N ILE A 233 17.67 1.22 15.04
CA ILE A 233 18.11 0.98 13.66
C ILE A 233 17.96 2.32 12.92
N GLU A 234 19.05 2.87 12.40
CA GLU A 234 19.07 4.22 11.83
C GLU A 234 19.93 4.26 10.56
N TRP A 235 19.39 4.79 9.47
CA TRP A 235 20.00 4.91 8.15
C TRP A 235 19.98 6.36 7.65
N PHE A 236 21.12 6.89 7.24
CA PHE A 236 21.28 8.25 6.72
C PHE A 236 20.86 9.38 7.69
N LYS A 237 20.87 9.11 9.01
CA LYS A 237 20.53 10.05 10.07
C LYS A 237 21.27 11.40 9.94
N GLY A 238 20.55 12.51 10.12
CA GLY A 238 21.04 13.87 9.85
C GLY A 238 21.00 14.26 8.36
N GLY A 239 20.73 13.30 7.46
CA GLY A 239 20.42 13.57 6.06
C GLY A 239 19.00 14.12 5.94
N ILE A 240 18.86 15.28 5.30
CA ILE A 240 17.59 16.01 5.19
C ILE A 240 17.02 15.84 3.78
N THR A 241 15.80 15.34 3.66
CA THR A 241 15.12 15.06 2.39
C THR A 241 13.60 15.28 2.48
N ASN A 242 12.89 14.91 1.42
CA ASN A 242 11.45 14.68 1.42
C ASN A 242 11.12 13.61 0.36
N ILE A 243 10.35 12.58 0.72
CA ILE A 243 10.02 11.48 -0.20
C ILE A 243 9.05 11.92 -1.31
N CYS A 244 8.08 12.81 -1.02
CA CYS A 244 7.17 13.36 -2.03
C CYS A 244 7.94 14.21 -3.06
N TYR A 245 8.92 15.02 -2.63
CA TYR A 245 9.81 15.74 -3.55
C TYR A 245 10.56 14.77 -4.48
N ASN A 246 11.06 13.65 -3.94
CA ASN A 246 11.75 12.64 -4.75
C ASN A 246 10.85 11.82 -5.67
N SER A 247 9.56 11.64 -5.33
CA SER A 247 8.55 10.96 -6.13
C SER A 247 7.90 11.83 -7.21
N LEU A 248 7.90 13.16 -7.06
CA LEU A 248 7.18 14.07 -7.96
C LEU A 248 8.08 15.17 -8.51
N ASP A 249 8.46 16.13 -7.66
CA ASP A 249 9.18 17.34 -8.06
C ASP A 249 10.50 17.01 -8.78
N ARG A 250 11.32 16.11 -8.23
CA ARG A 250 12.57 15.64 -8.87
C ARG A 250 12.33 15.00 -10.25
N ILE A 251 11.19 14.31 -10.43
CA ILE A 251 10.83 13.67 -11.71
C ILE A 251 10.44 14.74 -12.74
N ILE A 252 9.65 15.73 -12.31
CA ILE A 252 9.25 16.89 -13.13
C ILE A 252 10.48 17.73 -13.50
N ASP A 253 11.35 18.04 -12.54
CA ASP A 253 12.62 18.76 -12.71
C ASP A 253 13.58 18.02 -13.67
N SER A 254 13.46 16.69 -13.80
CA SER A 254 14.21 15.88 -14.77
C SER A 254 13.61 15.83 -16.19
N GLY A 255 12.44 16.44 -16.39
CA GLY A 255 11.77 16.57 -17.69
C GLY A 255 10.53 15.69 -17.89
N ASP A 256 10.27 14.72 -16.99
CA ASP A 256 9.14 13.77 -17.09
C ASP A 256 7.78 14.36 -16.62
N GLY A 257 7.65 15.69 -16.51
CA GLY A 257 6.48 16.34 -15.91
C GLY A 257 5.14 16.09 -16.64
N ASP A 258 5.17 15.99 -17.97
CA ASP A 258 3.97 15.69 -18.78
C ASP A 258 3.81 14.19 -19.08
N LYS A 259 4.70 13.33 -18.57
CA LYS A 259 4.52 11.88 -18.57
C LYS A 259 3.34 11.50 -17.69
N VAL A 260 2.58 10.49 -18.09
CA VAL A 260 1.51 9.92 -17.24
C VAL A 260 2.15 9.31 -15.99
N ALA A 261 1.75 9.80 -14.82
CA ALA A 261 2.08 9.20 -13.53
C ALA A 261 1.08 8.09 -13.20
N ILE A 262 -0.22 8.38 -13.31
CA ILE A 262 -1.30 7.46 -12.94
C ILE A 262 -2.30 7.32 -14.08
N PHE A 263 -2.55 6.08 -14.51
CA PHE A 263 -3.82 5.66 -15.08
C PHE A 263 -4.72 5.15 -13.96
N TRP A 264 -6.00 5.52 -13.95
CA TRP A 264 -6.98 5.02 -13.00
C TRP A 264 -8.14 4.33 -13.70
N GLU A 265 -8.51 3.15 -13.21
CA GLU A 265 -9.64 2.37 -13.72
C GLU A 265 -10.63 2.13 -12.57
N GLY A 266 -11.87 2.58 -12.75
CA GLY A 266 -12.96 2.40 -11.81
C GLY A 266 -13.54 0.98 -11.80
N ASN A 267 -14.51 0.76 -10.91
CA ASN A 267 -15.23 -0.52 -10.86
C ASN A 267 -15.96 -0.85 -12.17
N GLU A 268 -16.62 0.14 -12.78
CA GLU A 268 -17.34 0.00 -14.05
C GLU A 268 -16.39 0.22 -15.25
N PRO A 269 -16.36 -0.67 -16.26
CA PRO A 269 -15.55 -0.46 -17.46
C PRO A 269 -15.90 0.84 -18.20
N GLY A 270 -14.87 1.65 -18.51
CA GLY A 270 -15.04 2.94 -19.17
C GLY A 270 -15.36 4.11 -18.23
N PHE A 271 -15.38 3.88 -16.91
CA PHE A 271 -15.21 4.95 -15.93
C PHE A 271 -13.74 4.95 -15.48
N ASP A 272 -12.95 5.87 -16.05
CA ASP A 272 -11.49 5.91 -15.90
C ASP A 272 -10.96 7.35 -15.75
N GLY A 273 -9.66 7.46 -15.49
CA GLY A 273 -8.98 8.73 -15.26
C GLY A 273 -7.50 8.64 -15.59
N THR A 274 -6.85 9.80 -15.71
CA THR A 274 -5.41 9.90 -16.00
C THR A 274 -4.84 11.16 -15.36
N LEU A 275 -3.64 11.06 -14.79
CA LEU A 275 -2.87 12.18 -14.24
C LEU A 275 -1.43 12.13 -14.76
N THR A 276 -0.95 13.22 -15.34
CA THR A 276 0.50 13.44 -15.54
C THR A 276 1.21 13.75 -14.22
N TYR A 277 2.55 13.69 -14.18
CA TYR A 277 3.31 14.09 -12.99
C TYR A 277 3.00 15.54 -12.56
N ASN A 278 2.88 16.47 -13.50
CA ASN A 278 2.46 17.86 -13.27
C ASN A 278 1.05 17.96 -12.64
N GLN A 279 0.10 17.14 -13.09
CA GLN A 279 -1.27 17.10 -12.56
C GLN A 279 -1.32 16.43 -11.17
N LEU A 280 -0.55 15.35 -10.97
CA LEU A 280 -0.43 14.65 -9.70
C LEU A 280 0.20 15.55 -8.63
N LEU A 281 1.30 16.24 -8.95
CA LEU A 281 1.89 17.26 -8.07
C LEU A 281 0.90 18.36 -7.72
N SER A 282 0.13 18.84 -8.70
CA SER A 282 -0.91 19.85 -8.47
C SER A 282 -1.93 19.38 -7.42
N ARG A 283 -2.51 18.17 -7.58
CA ARG A 283 -3.47 17.61 -6.61
C ARG A 283 -2.88 17.35 -5.23
N VAL A 284 -1.65 16.83 -5.18
CA VAL A 284 -0.90 16.62 -3.94
C VAL A 284 -0.64 17.94 -3.22
N CYS A 285 -0.28 19.01 -3.94
CA CYS A 285 -0.11 20.34 -3.37
C CYS A 285 -1.43 20.93 -2.85
N GLN A 286 -2.55 20.73 -3.55
CA GLN A 286 -3.87 21.19 -3.11
C GLN A 286 -4.27 20.56 -1.77
N LEU A 287 -4.17 19.22 -1.63
CA LEU A 287 -4.46 18.56 -0.35
C LEU A 287 -3.43 18.95 0.73
N ALA A 288 -2.13 19.00 0.40
CA ALA A 288 -1.10 19.39 1.36
C ALA A 288 -1.33 20.81 1.91
N ASN A 289 -1.82 21.74 1.09
CA ASN A 289 -2.21 23.07 1.51
C ASN A 289 -3.47 23.06 2.41
N TYR A 290 -4.51 22.30 2.06
CA TYR A 290 -5.69 22.11 2.92
C TYR A 290 -5.32 21.52 4.30
N LEU A 291 -4.52 20.45 4.34
CA LEU A 291 -4.11 19.81 5.60
C LEU A 291 -3.35 20.77 6.52
N LYS A 292 -2.49 21.64 5.96
CA LYS A 292 -1.81 22.69 6.74
C LYS A 292 -2.77 23.77 7.25
N ASP A 293 -3.75 24.19 6.45
CA ASP A 293 -4.74 25.19 6.87
C ASP A 293 -5.53 24.68 8.08
N VAL A 294 -6.08 23.46 7.99
CA VAL A 294 -6.82 22.79 9.07
C VAL A 294 -5.94 22.28 10.23
N GLY A 295 -4.67 22.69 10.29
CA GLY A 295 -3.84 22.56 11.49
C GLY A 295 -2.91 21.37 11.56
N VAL A 296 -2.82 20.51 10.53
CA VAL A 296 -1.86 19.37 10.51
C VAL A 296 -0.43 19.88 10.40
N ARG A 297 0.47 19.38 11.24
CA ARG A 297 1.91 19.74 11.28
C ARG A 297 2.81 18.51 11.08
N LYS A 298 4.11 18.75 10.94
CA LYS A 298 5.13 17.70 10.94
C LYS A 298 4.98 16.82 12.19
N GLY A 299 4.95 15.50 12.01
CA GLY A 299 4.77 14.53 13.08
C GLY A 299 3.32 14.26 13.52
N ASP A 300 2.33 15.05 13.07
CA ASP A 300 0.92 14.74 13.32
C ASP A 300 0.47 13.52 12.50
N ALA A 301 -0.37 12.67 13.10
CA ALA A 301 -0.95 11.53 12.40
C ALA A 301 -2.17 11.93 11.54
N VAL A 302 -2.32 11.30 10.37
CA VAL A 302 -3.50 11.42 9.49
C VAL A 302 -3.95 10.02 9.08
N VAL A 303 -5.19 9.63 9.44
CA VAL A 303 -5.73 8.32 9.05
C VAL A 303 -6.36 8.40 7.67
N ILE A 304 -6.04 7.45 6.80
CA ILE A 304 -6.57 7.37 5.44
C ILE A 304 -7.37 6.06 5.31
N TYR A 305 -8.70 6.19 5.21
CA TYR A 305 -9.66 5.10 4.98
C TYR A 305 -10.31 5.27 3.60
N LEU A 306 -9.46 5.38 2.57
CA LEU A 306 -9.86 5.47 1.18
C LEU A 306 -9.80 4.09 0.49
N PRO A 307 -10.67 3.81 -0.49
CA PRO A 307 -10.50 2.73 -1.44
C PRO A 307 -9.44 3.11 -2.51
N MET A 308 -9.19 2.23 -3.48
CA MET A 308 -8.23 2.42 -4.57
C MET A 308 -8.68 3.44 -5.65
N LEU A 309 -8.88 4.67 -5.21
CA LEU A 309 -9.05 5.89 -6.00
C LEU A 309 -7.69 6.55 -6.26
N MET A 310 -7.62 7.55 -7.15
CA MET A 310 -6.42 8.39 -7.30
C MET A 310 -6.10 9.17 -6.01
N GLU A 311 -7.13 9.49 -5.24
CA GLU A 311 -7.06 10.25 -4.00
C GLU A 311 -6.26 9.52 -2.89
N LEU A 312 -6.13 8.20 -2.96
CA LEU A 312 -5.38 7.40 -1.98
C LEU A 312 -3.86 7.64 -2.06
N PRO A 313 -3.17 7.42 -3.21
CA PRO A 313 -1.76 7.82 -3.34
C PRO A 313 -1.58 9.34 -3.23
N ILE A 314 -2.54 10.16 -3.69
CA ILE A 314 -2.51 11.63 -3.47
C ILE A 314 -2.47 11.96 -1.97
N ALA A 315 -3.28 11.30 -1.14
CA ALA A 315 -3.32 11.53 0.30
C ALA A 315 -2.03 11.08 1.01
N MET A 316 -1.48 9.92 0.63
CA MET A 316 -0.19 9.43 1.15
C MET A 316 0.96 10.39 0.81
N LEU A 317 1.00 10.91 -0.42
CA LEU A 317 2.00 11.88 -0.88
C LEU A 317 1.80 13.26 -0.25
N ALA A 318 0.56 13.73 -0.09
CA ALA A 318 0.27 15.03 0.52
C ALA A 318 0.65 15.08 2.00
N CYS A 319 0.44 13.99 2.75
CA CYS A 319 0.90 13.87 4.13
C CYS A 319 2.43 13.90 4.21
N SER A 320 3.12 13.07 3.41
CA SER A 320 4.59 13.06 3.42
C SER A 320 5.22 14.35 2.89
N ARG A 321 4.53 15.10 2.00
CA ARG A 321 4.95 16.44 1.56
C ARG A 321 5.04 17.45 2.70
N ILE A 322 4.21 17.31 3.74
CA ILE A 322 4.17 18.21 4.91
C ILE A 322 4.77 17.58 6.19
N GLY A 323 5.43 16.42 6.05
CA GLY A 323 6.01 15.68 7.17
C GLY A 323 4.98 15.08 8.13
N ALA A 324 3.72 14.94 7.72
CA ALA A 324 2.67 14.31 8.52
C ALA A 324 2.70 12.79 8.34
N VAL A 325 2.47 12.07 9.44
CA VAL A 325 2.59 10.61 9.51
C VAL A 325 1.27 10.00 9.08
N HIS A 326 1.17 9.54 7.84
CA HIS A 326 -0.09 8.92 7.39
C HIS A 326 -0.26 7.51 7.96
N SER A 327 -1.51 7.09 8.11
CA SER A 327 -1.91 5.76 8.57
C SER A 327 -3.02 5.24 7.67
N VAL A 328 -2.64 4.60 6.56
CA VAL A 328 -3.63 3.94 5.68
C VAL A 328 -4.25 2.74 6.40
N VAL A 329 -5.58 2.64 6.34
CA VAL A 329 -6.37 1.56 6.91
C VAL A 329 -7.22 0.96 5.80
N PHE A 330 -7.04 -0.33 5.52
CA PHE A 330 -7.74 -1.04 4.44
C PHE A 330 -9.26 -0.83 4.50
N ALA A 331 -9.84 -0.33 3.39
CA ALA A 331 -11.27 0.03 3.27
C ALA A 331 -12.26 -1.15 3.43
N GLY A 332 -11.78 -2.38 3.61
CA GLY A 332 -12.58 -3.55 3.98
C GLY A 332 -12.66 -3.85 5.49
N PHE A 333 -12.00 -3.08 6.36
CA PHE A 333 -12.00 -3.30 7.82
C PHE A 333 -13.26 -2.79 8.53
N SER A 334 -13.55 -3.35 9.72
CA SER A 334 -14.71 -2.98 10.54
C SER A 334 -14.53 -1.63 11.25
N ALA A 335 -15.64 -1.03 11.68
CA ALA A 335 -15.64 0.21 12.47
C ALA A 335 -14.81 0.08 13.76
N GLU A 336 -14.88 -1.08 14.43
CA GLU A 336 -14.03 -1.40 15.59
C GLU A 336 -12.55 -1.44 15.20
N SER A 337 -12.20 -2.11 14.09
CA SER A 337 -10.82 -2.19 13.60
C SER A 337 -10.23 -0.82 13.25
N LEU A 338 -11.06 0.08 12.73
CA LEU A 338 -10.69 1.46 12.45
C LEU A 338 -10.58 2.29 13.74
N ALA A 339 -11.55 2.19 14.65
CA ALA A 339 -11.53 2.88 15.95
C ALA A 339 -10.30 2.53 16.78
N GLN A 340 -9.92 1.24 16.84
CA GLN A 340 -8.70 0.79 17.54
C GLN A 340 -7.43 1.48 17.01
N ARG A 341 -7.37 1.81 15.71
CA ARG A 341 -6.23 2.49 15.07
C ARG A 341 -6.28 4.00 15.33
N ILE A 342 -7.47 4.61 15.21
CA ILE A 342 -7.71 6.02 15.55
C ILE A 342 -7.35 6.31 17.02
N MET A 343 -7.71 5.42 17.95
CA MET A 343 -7.41 5.59 19.37
C MET A 343 -5.91 5.47 19.71
N ASP A 344 -5.15 4.75 18.89
CA ASP A 344 -3.72 4.51 19.09
C ASP A 344 -2.87 5.64 18.49
N CYS A 345 -3.03 5.97 17.20
CA CYS A 345 -2.27 7.05 16.55
C CYS A 345 -2.83 8.47 16.82
N LYS A 346 -4.09 8.59 17.25
CA LYS A 346 -4.75 9.87 17.62
C LYS A 346 -4.60 10.96 16.54
N PRO A 347 -5.12 10.70 15.33
CA PRO A 347 -4.88 11.56 14.18
C PRO A 347 -5.56 12.92 14.32
N LYS A 348 -5.09 13.91 13.56
CA LYS A 348 -5.75 15.22 13.41
C LYS A 348 -6.95 15.18 12.46
N VAL A 349 -6.85 14.34 11.43
CA VAL A 349 -7.81 14.25 10.34
C VAL A 349 -8.02 12.78 10.00
N VAL A 350 -9.27 12.39 9.75
CA VAL A 350 -9.61 11.17 9.00
C VAL A 350 -9.96 11.57 7.57
N ILE A 351 -9.30 10.96 6.59
CA ILE A 351 -9.66 11.05 5.17
C ILE A 351 -10.40 9.77 4.80
N THR A 352 -11.58 9.89 4.20
CA THR A 352 -12.44 8.75 3.80
C THR A 352 -13.15 9.03 2.48
N CYS A 353 -13.80 8.02 1.92
CA CYS A 353 -14.78 8.17 0.85
C CYS A 353 -16.21 7.98 1.41
N ASN A 354 -17.25 8.44 0.71
CA ASN A 354 -18.64 8.21 1.10
C ASN A 354 -19.03 6.72 0.98
N ALA A 355 -18.77 6.14 -0.19
CA ALA A 355 -18.94 4.73 -0.49
C ALA A 355 -17.94 4.25 -1.57
N VAL A 356 -17.95 2.96 -1.87
CA VAL A 356 -17.21 2.36 -2.99
C VAL A 356 -17.99 1.19 -3.59
N ARG A 357 -17.81 0.91 -4.89
CA ARG A 357 -18.24 -0.36 -5.51
C ARG A 357 -17.09 -1.35 -5.54
N ARG A 358 -17.39 -2.61 -5.19
CA ARG A 358 -16.46 -3.73 -5.35
C ARG A 358 -17.17 -4.89 -6.01
N GLY A 359 -17.07 -4.92 -7.34
CA GLY A 359 -18.02 -5.62 -8.20
C GLY A 359 -19.42 -4.99 -8.09
N SER A 360 -20.46 -5.82 -8.12
CA SER A 360 -21.85 -5.36 -7.96
C SER A 360 -22.19 -4.82 -6.56
N LYS A 361 -21.34 -5.04 -5.54
CA LYS A 361 -21.60 -4.66 -4.15
C LYS A 361 -21.14 -3.23 -3.83
N VAL A 362 -22.05 -2.41 -3.30
CA VAL A 362 -21.72 -1.13 -2.65
C VAL A 362 -21.27 -1.36 -1.21
N ILE A 363 -20.24 -0.63 -0.76
CA ILE A 363 -19.73 -0.59 0.61
C ILE A 363 -19.82 0.86 1.10
N TYR A 364 -20.61 1.12 2.15
CA TYR A 364 -20.82 2.45 2.71
C TYR A 364 -19.70 2.82 3.68
N LEU A 365 -18.58 3.32 3.16
CA LEU A 365 -17.37 3.60 3.94
C LEU A 365 -17.60 4.67 5.02
N LYS A 366 -18.38 5.72 4.72
CA LYS A 366 -18.69 6.80 5.68
C LYS A 366 -19.54 6.32 6.87
N ASP A 367 -20.41 5.32 6.69
CA ASP A 367 -21.14 4.68 7.80
C ASP A 367 -20.17 3.94 8.75
N ILE A 368 -19.13 3.31 8.22
CA ILE A 368 -18.09 2.62 9.00
C ILE A 368 -17.25 3.64 9.78
N VAL A 369 -16.89 4.77 9.14
CA VAL A 369 -16.17 5.87 9.78
C VAL A 369 -17.00 6.52 10.88
N ASP A 370 -18.29 6.80 10.66
CA ASP A 370 -19.17 7.39 11.67
C ASP A 370 -19.27 6.52 12.93
N ALA A 371 -19.40 5.20 12.75
CA ALA A 371 -19.39 4.25 13.86
C ALA A 371 -18.00 4.19 14.56
N ALA A 372 -16.90 4.26 13.81
CA ALA A 372 -15.54 4.25 14.36
C ALA A 372 -15.23 5.53 15.16
N LEU A 373 -15.65 6.69 14.67
CA LEU A 373 -15.54 7.98 15.36
C LEU A 373 -16.40 8.01 16.62
N ALA A 374 -17.62 7.43 16.59
CA ALA A 374 -18.48 7.31 17.76
C ALA A 374 -17.95 6.32 18.83
N GLU A 375 -17.15 5.33 18.45
CA GLU A 375 -16.38 4.50 19.40
C GLU A 375 -15.17 5.27 19.96
N SER A 376 -14.39 5.91 19.09
CA SER A 376 -13.22 6.70 19.50
C SER A 376 -13.59 7.82 20.48
N ALA A 377 -14.70 8.53 20.23
CA ALA A 377 -15.22 9.57 21.11
C ALA A 377 -15.66 9.03 22.48
N ARG A 378 -16.27 7.84 22.55
CA ARG A 378 -16.59 7.16 23.83
C ARG A 378 -15.36 6.77 24.63
N ASN A 379 -14.20 6.66 23.99
CA ASN A 379 -12.91 6.40 24.61
C ASN A 379 -12.05 7.69 24.76
N GLY A 380 -12.66 8.88 24.62
CA GLY A 380 -12.02 10.17 24.86
C GLY A 380 -11.21 10.75 23.70
N ILE A 381 -11.24 10.14 22.52
CA ILE A 381 -10.60 10.65 21.30
C ILE A 381 -11.65 11.32 20.43
N LEU A 382 -11.77 12.64 20.58
CA LEU A 382 -12.56 13.50 19.70
C LEU A 382 -11.76 13.84 18.44
N LEU A 383 -12.48 13.98 17.33
CA LEU A 383 -11.93 14.23 16.00
C LEU A 383 -12.84 15.23 15.29
N ASP A 384 -12.34 16.45 15.12
CA ASP A 384 -13.12 17.58 14.62
C ASP A 384 -13.21 17.61 13.09
N ILE A 385 -12.45 16.76 12.36
CA ILE A 385 -12.36 16.78 10.90
C ILE A 385 -12.40 15.38 10.28
N CYS A 386 -13.41 15.17 9.44
CA CYS A 386 -13.58 14.00 8.59
C CYS A 386 -13.70 14.44 7.12
N LEU A 387 -12.59 14.43 6.40
CA LEU A 387 -12.53 14.80 4.99
C LEU A 387 -13.08 13.65 4.14
N THR A 388 -14.28 13.82 3.61
CA THR A 388 -15.01 12.79 2.85
C THR A 388 -14.96 13.10 1.35
N TYR A 389 -14.41 12.18 0.56
CA TYR A 389 -14.49 12.21 -0.90
C TYR A 389 -15.84 11.67 -1.38
N GLU A 390 -16.43 12.33 -2.37
CA GLU A 390 -17.64 11.85 -3.06
C GLU A 390 -17.27 10.90 -4.22
N ASN A 391 -17.71 9.64 -4.12
CA ASN A 391 -17.66 8.67 -5.22
C ASN A 391 -19.08 8.48 -5.78
N GLU A 392 -19.44 9.36 -6.73
CA GLU A 392 -20.75 9.39 -7.40
C GLU A 392 -21.14 8.03 -8.01
N SER A 393 -20.17 7.22 -8.47
CA SER A 393 -20.43 5.89 -9.03
C SER A 393 -21.04 4.93 -7.99
N ALA A 394 -20.64 5.07 -6.72
CA ALA A 394 -21.06 4.22 -5.63
C ALA A 394 -22.28 4.76 -4.89
N MET A 395 -22.30 6.06 -4.58
CA MET A 395 -23.34 6.70 -3.77
C MET A 395 -23.39 8.21 -4.02
N LYS A 396 -24.61 8.74 -4.20
CA LYS A 396 -24.84 10.19 -4.30
C LYS A 396 -24.65 10.92 -2.97
N ARG A 397 -24.18 12.17 -3.04
CA ARG A 397 -24.06 13.10 -1.91
C ARG A 397 -25.24 13.09 -0.93
N GLU A 398 -26.47 13.26 -1.42
CA GLU A 398 -27.64 13.53 -0.58
C GLU A 398 -28.11 12.32 0.24
N ALA A 399 -27.65 11.12 -0.13
CA ALA A 399 -27.89 9.89 0.63
C ALA A 399 -26.83 9.64 1.72
N THR A 400 -25.72 10.38 1.70
CA THR A 400 -24.59 10.17 2.63
C THR A 400 -24.91 10.73 4.01
N LYS A 401 -24.66 9.96 5.08
CA LYS A 401 -24.83 10.45 6.47
C LYS A 401 -23.79 11.51 6.78
N TRP A 402 -24.23 12.61 7.39
CA TRP A 402 -23.42 13.81 7.61
C TRP A 402 -23.55 14.34 9.04
N GLN A 403 -22.44 14.81 9.61
CA GLN A 403 -22.36 15.49 10.89
C GLN A 403 -21.81 16.90 10.66
N GLU A 404 -22.70 17.88 10.80
CA GLU A 404 -22.41 19.30 10.57
C GLU A 404 -21.27 19.80 11.46
N GLY A 405 -20.40 20.63 10.89
CA GLY A 405 -19.20 21.15 11.56
C GLY A 405 -18.06 20.14 11.81
N ARG A 406 -18.19 18.87 11.39
CA ARG A 406 -17.13 17.86 11.45
C ARG A 406 -16.80 17.25 10.09
N ASP A 407 -17.84 16.91 9.33
CA ASP A 407 -17.69 16.30 8.01
C ASP A 407 -17.52 17.38 6.95
N ILE A 408 -16.53 17.20 6.08
CA ILE A 408 -16.16 18.17 5.04
C ILE A 408 -16.00 17.44 3.71
N TRP A 409 -16.64 17.91 2.64
CA TRP A 409 -16.51 17.31 1.31
C TRP A 409 -15.19 17.71 0.66
N TRP A 410 -14.40 16.73 0.22
CA TRP A 410 -13.12 16.95 -0.47
C TRP A 410 -13.31 17.84 -1.71
N GLN A 411 -14.31 17.51 -2.53
CA GLN A 411 -14.68 18.21 -3.76
C GLN A 411 -14.95 19.71 -3.54
N ASP A 412 -15.50 20.09 -2.38
CA ASP A 412 -15.82 21.48 -2.07
C ASP A 412 -14.57 22.27 -1.73
N VAL A 413 -13.68 21.71 -0.90
CA VAL A 413 -12.59 22.48 -0.27
C VAL A 413 -11.24 22.30 -0.95
N VAL A 414 -10.83 21.07 -1.27
CA VAL A 414 -9.46 20.78 -1.74
C VAL A 414 -9.16 21.46 -3.08
N PRO A 415 -10.06 21.44 -4.10
CA PRO A 415 -9.82 22.12 -5.37
C PRO A 415 -9.66 23.65 -5.29
N GLN A 416 -10.03 24.30 -4.18
CA GLN A 416 -9.87 25.75 -3.99
C GLN A 416 -8.44 26.15 -3.60
N TYR A 417 -7.62 25.20 -3.10
CA TYR A 417 -6.27 25.50 -2.63
C TYR A 417 -5.27 25.69 -3.79
N PRO A 418 -4.16 26.42 -3.57
CA PRO A 418 -3.10 26.56 -4.57
C PRO A 418 -2.53 25.20 -5.00
N THR A 419 -2.25 25.07 -6.30
CA THR A 419 -1.59 23.90 -6.91
C THR A 419 -0.08 23.83 -6.63
N THR A 420 0.47 24.77 -5.87
CA THR A 420 1.86 24.79 -5.43
C THR A 420 1.94 24.73 -3.90
N CYS A 421 2.80 23.84 -3.39
CA CYS A 421 3.06 23.67 -1.96
C CYS A 421 4.56 23.41 -1.76
N ALA A 422 5.24 24.27 -0.99
CA ALA A 422 6.59 23.97 -0.53
C ALA A 422 6.59 22.68 0.32
N VAL A 423 7.66 21.89 0.22
CA VAL A 423 7.80 20.65 1.01
C VAL A 423 8.35 20.95 2.40
N GLU A 424 7.88 20.21 3.40
CA GLU A 424 8.51 20.15 4.71
C GLU A 424 9.77 19.28 4.61
N TRP A 425 10.88 19.77 5.13
CA TRP A 425 12.17 19.08 5.03
C TRP A 425 12.41 18.26 6.29
N VAL A 426 12.54 16.95 6.10
CA VAL A 426 12.55 15.96 7.19
C VAL A 426 13.89 15.23 7.24
N ASP A 427 14.28 14.78 8.43
CA ASP A 427 15.43 13.88 8.60
C ASP A 427 15.12 12.50 7.98
N ALA A 428 16.16 11.75 7.65
CA ALA A 428 16.03 10.36 7.25
C ALA A 428 15.24 9.54 8.28
N GLU A 429 15.43 9.83 9.58
CA GLU A 429 14.76 9.13 10.69
C GLU A 429 13.45 9.78 11.17
N ASP A 430 12.95 10.84 10.50
CA ASP A 430 11.58 11.30 10.76
C ASP A 430 10.55 10.25 10.29
N PRO A 431 9.52 9.92 11.10
CA PRO A 431 8.48 8.97 10.74
C PRO A 431 7.72 9.37 9.48
N LEU A 432 7.55 8.41 8.55
CA LEU A 432 6.82 8.61 7.30
C LEU A 432 5.37 8.12 7.39
N PHE A 433 5.17 6.91 7.91
CA PHE A 433 3.84 6.31 8.05
C PHE A 433 3.75 5.29 9.20
N LEU A 434 2.51 5.00 9.62
CA LEU A 434 2.15 3.91 10.51
C LEU A 434 1.26 2.90 9.77
N LEU A 435 1.68 1.64 9.68
CA LEU A 435 0.88 0.57 9.08
C LEU A 435 0.49 -0.48 10.12
N TYR A 436 -0.81 -0.56 10.40
CA TYR A 436 -1.35 -1.32 11.53
C TYR A 436 -1.57 -2.81 11.23
N THR A 437 -0.64 -3.64 11.69
CA THR A 437 -0.68 -5.11 11.56
C THR A 437 -1.49 -5.80 12.66
N SER A 438 -2.01 -7.00 12.36
CA SER A 438 -2.69 -7.87 13.33
C SER A 438 -1.67 -8.58 14.23
N GLY A 439 -1.31 -7.95 15.35
CA GLY A 439 -0.40 -8.53 16.32
C GLY A 439 -0.98 -9.78 17.01
N SER A 440 -0.13 -10.77 17.32
CA SER A 440 -0.50 -11.99 18.06
C SER A 440 -1.12 -11.73 19.44
N THR A 441 -0.99 -10.51 19.96
CA THR A 441 -1.54 -10.03 21.24
C THR A 441 -2.93 -9.39 21.12
N GLY A 442 -3.64 -9.58 20.00
CA GLY A 442 -5.02 -9.13 19.78
C GLY A 442 -5.16 -7.64 19.46
N LYS A 443 -4.44 -6.75 20.17
CA LYS A 443 -4.34 -5.34 19.80
C LYS A 443 -3.53 -5.17 18.51
N PRO A 444 -3.98 -4.34 17.54
CA PRO A 444 -3.20 -4.04 16.34
C PRO A 444 -1.94 -3.23 16.72
N LYS A 445 -0.86 -3.40 15.94
CA LYS A 445 0.41 -2.71 16.17
C LYS A 445 0.76 -1.84 14.97
N GLY A 446 0.91 -0.54 15.19
CA GLY A 446 1.38 0.40 14.17
C GLY A 446 2.85 0.16 13.88
N VAL A 447 3.16 -0.44 12.73
CA VAL A 447 4.53 -0.58 12.24
C VAL A 447 4.94 0.75 11.65
N LEU A 448 5.97 1.38 12.25
CA LEU A 448 6.51 2.66 11.83
C LEU A 448 7.62 2.44 10.81
N HIS A 449 7.60 3.19 9.72
CA HIS A 449 8.75 3.32 8.81
C HIS A 449 9.23 4.78 8.78
N THR A 450 10.54 4.98 8.77
CA THR A 450 11.18 6.30 8.67
C THR A 450 11.52 6.65 7.23
N THR A 451 11.65 7.96 6.95
CA THR A 451 11.58 8.50 5.59
C THR A 451 12.73 8.07 4.68
N GLY A 452 13.98 8.22 5.12
CA GLY A 452 15.17 8.06 4.28
C GLY A 452 15.44 6.62 3.89
N GLY A 453 15.53 5.73 4.89
CA GLY A 453 15.75 4.30 4.66
C GLY A 453 14.66 3.66 3.79
N TYR A 454 13.38 4.00 4.04
CA TYR A 454 12.26 3.46 3.28
C TYR A 454 12.21 3.98 1.82
N MET A 455 12.54 5.26 1.59
CA MET A 455 12.67 5.84 0.25
C MET A 455 13.72 5.10 -0.57
N VAL A 456 14.94 4.96 -0.03
CA VAL A 456 16.05 4.28 -0.72
C VAL A 456 15.72 2.81 -0.95
N TYR A 457 15.21 2.10 0.06
CA TYR A 457 14.83 0.69 -0.06
C TYR A 457 13.78 0.45 -1.17
N THR A 458 12.64 1.13 -1.11
CA THR A 458 11.52 0.87 -2.04
C THR A 458 11.83 1.25 -3.48
N ALA A 459 12.58 2.34 -3.69
CA ALA A 459 13.03 2.70 -5.02
C ALA A 459 14.03 1.68 -5.58
N THR A 460 14.94 1.17 -4.73
CA THR A 460 15.96 0.18 -5.10
C THR A 460 15.33 -1.17 -5.45
N THR A 461 14.44 -1.69 -4.60
CA THR A 461 13.77 -2.97 -4.87
C THR A 461 12.84 -2.86 -6.08
N PHE A 462 12.16 -1.74 -6.28
CA PHE A 462 11.37 -1.52 -7.50
C PHE A 462 12.25 -1.54 -8.77
N LYS A 463 13.35 -0.77 -8.77
CA LYS A 463 14.31 -0.67 -9.88
C LYS A 463 14.89 -2.03 -10.27
N TYR A 464 15.44 -2.76 -9.29
CA TYR A 464 16.23 -3.97 -9.55
C TYR A 464 15.42 -5.26 -9.58
N ALA A 465 14.38 -5.44 -8.75
CA ALA A 465 13.58 -6.66 -8.78
C ALA A 465 12.74 -6.70 -10.07
N PHE A 466 11.86 -5.70 -10.27
CA PHE A 466 10.93 -5.66 -11.41
C PHE A 466 11.59 -5.31 -12.75
N ASP A 467 12.91 -5.06 -12.76
CA ASP A 467 13.72 -4.61 -13.92
C ASP A 467 13.13 -3.38 -14.65
N TYR A 468 12.55 -2.43 -13.89
CA TYR A 468 11.80 -1.30 -14.43
C TYR A 468 12.65 -0.44 -15.39
N LYS A 469 12.14 -0.18 -16.59
CA LYS A 469 12.70 0.78 -17.56
C LYS A 469 11.72 1.94 -17.76
N PRO A 470 12.16 3.17 -18.10
CA PRO A 470 11.26 4.33 -18.24
C PRO A 470 10.11 4.19 -19.24
N SER A 471 10.19 3.23 -20.15
CA SER A 471 9.17 2.84 -21.13
C SER A 471 8.13 1.82 -20.63
N ASP A 472 8.34 1.24 -19.44
CA ASP A 472 7.42 0.27 -18.85
C ASP A 472 6.21 0.95 -18.23
N ILE A 473 5.04 0.34 -18.42
CA ILE A 473 3.79 0.67 -17.73
C ILE A 473 3.53 -0.43 -16.71
N TYR A 474 3.36 -0.04 -15.46
CA TYR A 474 3.38 -0.92 -14.30
C TYR A 474 1.99 -1.02 -13.65
N TRP A 475 1.57 -2.22 -13.30
CA TRP A 475 0.35 -2.42 -12.50
C TRP A 475 0.58 -3.39 -11.35
N CYS A 476 0.40 -2.93 -10.12
CA CYS A 476 0.23 -3.81 -8.96
C CYS A 476 -1.26 -3.87 -8.56
N THR A 477 -1.81 -5.09 -8.44
CA THR A 477 -3.21 -5.30 -8.03
C THR A 477 -3.41 -5.30 -6.51
N ALA A 478 -2.46 -4.76 -5.74
CA ALA A 478 -2.54 -4.70 -4.28
C ALA A 478 -3.21 -3.40 -3.81
N ASP A 479 -3.84 -3.45 -2.65
CA ASP A 479 -4.48 -2.30 -2.00
C ASP A 479 -3.47 -1.57 -1.08
N CYS A 480 -3.49 -0.23 -1.05
CA CYS A 480 -2.56 0.56 -0.23
C CYS A 480 -2.82 0.47 1.28
N GLY A 481 -3.92 -0.15 1.74
CA GLY A 481 -4.08 -0.62 3.11
C GLY A 481 -3.11 -1.74 3.53
N TRP A 482 -2.23 -2.18 2.63
CA TRP A 482 -1.15 -3.15 2.89
C TRP A 482 0.22 -2.60 2.46
N ILE A 483 1.30 -3.22 2.97
CA ILE A 483 2.68 -2.79 2.69
C ILE A 483 3.04 -2.91 1.20
N THR A 484 2.44 -3.86 0.48
CA THR A 484 2.62 -4.02 -0.96
C THR A 484 2.13 -2.81 -1.74
N GLY A 485 0.99 -2.20 -1.36
CA GLY A 485 0.51 -0.98 -2.01
C GLY A 485 1.32 0.27 -1.60
N HIS A 486 1.78 0.36 -0.35
CA HIS A 486 2.72 1.41 0.07
C HIS A 486 4.01 1.36 -0.80
N SER A 487 4.68 0.22 -0.80
CA SER A 487 6.00 0.07 -1.43
C SER A 487 5.93 0.00 -2.96
N TYR A 488 4.90 -0.66 -3.51
CA TYR A 488 4.86 -1.08 -4.91
C TYR A 488 3.60 -0.67 -5.68
N VAL A 489 2.65 0.07 -5.10
CA VAL A 489 1.73 0.94 -5.88
C VAL A 489 2.22 2.38 -5.82
N THR A 490 2.51 2.90 -4.62
CA THR A 490 2.81 4.34 -4.44
C THR A 490 4.30 4.66 -4.52
N TYR A 491 5.10 4.28 -3.51
CA TYR A 491 6.42 4.91 -3.32
C TYR A 491 7.49 4.44 -4.30
N GLY A 492 7.82 3.15 -4.32
CA GLY A 492 8.86 2.60 -5.20
C GLY A 492 8.69 2.92 -6.69
N PRO A 493 7.47 2.81 -7.27
CA PRO A 493 7.21 3.18 -8.65
C PRO A 493 7.41 4.68 -8.94
N LEU A 494 6.79 5.57 -8.16
CA LEU A 494 6.89 7.02 -8.41
C LEU A 494 8.30 7.56 -8.13
N LEU A 495 9.05 6.95 -7.18
CA LEU A 495 10.48 7.23 -6.97
C LEU A 495 11.38 6.82 -8.15
N ASN A 496 10.87 6.06 -9.11
CA ASN A 496 11.54 5.69 -10.36
C ASN A 496 10.90 6.37 -11.60
N GLY A 497 10.00 7.34 -11.40
CA GLY A 497 9.29 8.01 -12.51
C GLY A 497 8.35 7.08 -13.28
N ALA A 498 7.85 6.02 -12.65
CA ALA A 498 7.02 5.02 -13.33
C ALA A 498 5.62 5.52 -13.65
N THR A 499 5.06 5.02 -14.75
CA THR A 499 3.62 5.13 -15.06
C THR A 499 2.91 3.95 -14.40
N ILE A 500 2.04 4.21 -13.43
CA ILE A 500 1.30 3.18 -12.68
C ILE A 500 -0.18 3.10 -13.09
N VAL A 501 -0.76 1.91 -12.99
CA VAL A 501 -2.22 1.70 -13.01
C VAL A 501 -2.74 1.54 -11.58
N VAL A 502 -3.78 2.29 -11.22
CA VAL A 502 -4.53 2.18 -9.97
C VAL A 502 -5.93 1.66 -10.30
N TYR A 503 -6.38 0.58 -9.66
CA TYR A 503 -7.65 -0.08 -9.96
C TYR A 503 -8.57 -0.15 -8.74
N GLU A 504 -9.77 0.41 -8.86
CA GLU A 504 -10.78 0.44 -7.78
C GLU A 504 -11.50 -0.91 -7.60
N GLY A 505 -11.77 -1.60 -8.71
CA GLY A 505 -12.80 -2.64 -8.79
C GLY A 505 -12.43 -4.03 -8.29
N ALA A 506 -13.26 -5.01 -8.64
CA ALA A 506 -13.01 -6.43 -8.38
C ALA A 506 -12.42 -7.09 -9.64
N PRO A 507 -11.30 -7.84 -9.54
CA PRO A 507 -10.58 -8.38 -10.70
C PRO A 507 -11.32 -9.48 -11.49
N ASN A 508 -12.54 -9.84 -11.05
CA ASN A 508 -13.45 -10.74 -11.74
C ASN A 508 -14.80 -10.06 -12.11
N TYR A 509 -14.81 -8.72 -12.21
CA TYR A 509 -16.01 -7.93 -12.54
C TYR A 509 -15.76 -6.98 -13.74
N PRO A 510 -16.60 -6.99 -14.79
CA PRO A 510 -17.85 -7.75 -14.92
C PRO A 510 -17.65 -9.25 -15.21
N ASN A 511 -16.43 -9.68 -15.56
CA ASN A 511 -16.08 -11.07 -15.86
C ASN A 511 -14.64 -11.37 -15.43
N ALA A 512 -14.20 -12.64 -15.51
CA ALA A 512 -12.88 -13.09 -15.07
C ALA A 512 -11.70 -12.63 -15.96
N GLY A 513 -11.96 -12.15 -17.18
CA GLY A 513 -10.97 -11.53 -18.07
C GLY A 513 -10.59 -10.08 -17.71
N ARG A 514 -11.24 -9.45 -16.71
CA ARG A 514 -11.07 -8.02 -16.40
C ARG A 514 -9.63 -7.55 -16.23
N CYS A 515 -8.76 -8.37 -15.64
CA CYS A 515 -7.33 -8.03 -15.54
C CYS A 515 -6.67 -7.92 -16.92
N TRP A 516 -7.03 -8.77 -17.86
CA TRP A 516 -6.49 -8.77 -19.22
C TRP A 516 -7.05 -7.60 -20.04
N ASP A 517 -8.32 -7.26 -19.87
CA ASP A 517 -8.91 -6.02 -20.43
C ASP A 517 -8.08 -4.78 -20.03
N ILE A 518 -7.66 -4.70 -18.77
CA ILE A 518 -6.89 -3.57 -18.22
C ILE A 518 -5.43 -3.59 -18.71
N VAL A 519 -4.79 -4.77 -18.75
CA VAL A 519 -3.45 -4.95 -19.33
C VAL A 519 -3.44 -4.51 -20.80
N ASP A 520 -4.44 -4.92 -21.58
CA ASP A 520 -4.50 -4.64 -23.01
C ASP A 520 -4.97 -3.19 -23.31
N LYS A 521 -5.79 -2.58 -22.43
CA LYS A 521 -6.15 -1.15 -22.50
C LYS A 521 -4.96 -0.23 -22.28
N TYR A 522 -4.22 -0.42 -21.19
CA TYR A 522 -3.13 0.48 -20.78
C TYR A 522 -1.74 0.05 -21.26
N LYS A 523 -1.63 -1.06 -22.00
CA LYS A 523 -0.36 -1.63 -22.48
C LYS A 523 0.64 -1.89 -21.34
N VAL A 524 0.13 -2.45 -20.24
CA VAL A 524 0.92 -2.83 -19.06
C VAL A 524 2.00 -3.83 -19.47
N SER A 525 3.27 -3.52 -19.21
CA SER A 525 4.40 -4.43 -19.47
C SER A 525 4.83 -5.20 -18.22
N ILE A 526 4.57 -4.65 -17.02
CA ILE A 526 4.88 -5.29 -15.74
C ILE A 526 3.60 -5.41 -14.90
N PHE A 527 3.16 -6.65 -14.66
CA PHE A 527 1.98 -6.95 -13.85
C PHE A 527 2.39 -7.65 -12.54
N TYR A 528 1.91 -7.15 -11.40
CA TYR A 528 2.23 -7.66 -10.07
C TYR A 528 0.97 -7.97 -9.27
N THR A 529 0.83 -9.22 -8.82
CA THR A 529 -0.36 -9.66 -8.09
C THR A 529 -0.03 -10.62 -6.93
N ALA A 530 -1.08 -11.10 -6.25
CA ALA A 530 -1.00 -12.16 -5.25
C ALA A 530 -1.47 -13.49 -5.85
N PRO A 531 -0.84 -14.64 -5.52
CA PRO A 531 -1.21 -15.93 -6.10
C PRO A 531 -2.63 -16.40 -5.73
N THR A 532 -3.27 -15.80 -4.72
CA THR A 532 -4.69 -16.01 -4.44
C THR A 532 -5.60 -15.46 -5.54
N LEU A 533 -5.22 -14.37 -6.22
CA LEU A 533 -5.93 -13.94 -7.43
C LEU A 533 -5.66 -14.91 -8.59
N VAL A 534 -4.39 -15.26 -8.82
CA VAL A 534 -4.01 -16.18 -9.91
C VAL A 534 -4.78 -17.50 -9.82
N ARG A 535 -4.78 -18.16 -8.65
CA ARG A 535 -5.58 -19.37 -8.38
C ARG A 535 -7.10 -19.16 -8.53
N SER A 536 -7.60 -17.96 -8.25
CA SER A 536 -9.02 -17.64 -8.44
C SER A 536 -9.38 -17.42 -9.91
N LEU A 537 -8.45 -16.98 -10.76
CA LEU A 537 -8.65 -16.85 -12.21
C LEU A 537 -8.57 -18.23 -12.88
N MET A 538 -7.54 -19.03 -12.58
CA MET A 538 -7.39 -20.41 -13.07
C MET A 538 -8.66 -21.25 -12.89
N ARG A 539 -9.37 -21.08 -11.77
CA ARG A 539 -10.60 -21.81 -11.44
C ARG A 539 -11.76 -21.55 -12.42
N GLU A 540 -11.79 -20.38 -13.07
CA GLU A 540 -12.80 -20.05 -14.08
C GLU A 540 -12.38 -20.51 -15.51
N GLY A 541 -11.20 -21.13 -15.64
CA GLY A 541 -10.69 -21.78 -16.85
C GLY A 541 -10.59 -20.84 -18.06
N ASP A 542 -10.99 -21.34 -19.23
CA ASP A 542 -10.96 -20.64 -20.52
C ASP A 542 -11.70 -19.27 -20.52
N GLN A 543 -12.61 -19.01 -19.56
CA GLN A 543 -13.27 -17.70 -19.41
C GLN A 543 -12.41 -16.64 -18.70
N ALA A 544 -11.35 -17.07 -18.01
CA ALA A 544 -10.32 -16.20 -17.45
C ALA A 544 -9.02 -16.20 -18.27
N ARG A 545 -9.01 -16.82 -19.46
CA ARG A 545 -7.81 -16.84 -20.31
C ARG A 545 -7.39 -15.44 -20.70
N ILE A 546 -6.08 -15.32 -20.85
CA ILE A 546 -5.40 -14.11 -21.29
C ILE A 546 -5.71 -13.92 -22.78
N GLN A 547 -6.77 -13.16 -23.09
CA GLN A 547 -7.02 -12.63 -24.44
C GLN A 547 -6.27 -11.30 -24.66
N SER A 548 -5.15 -11.11 -23.96
CA SER A 548 -4.26 -9.96 -24.08
C SER A 548 -3.46 -10.04 -25.37
N ASN A 549 -3.56 -9.02 -26.20
CA ASN A 549 -2.67 -8.80 -27.33
C ASN A 549 -1.31 -8.22 -26.87
N VAL A 550 -1.20 -7.83 -25.60
CA VAL A 550 0.05 -7.41 -24.96
C VAL A 550 0.76 -8.61 -24.33
N VAL A 551 2.00 -8.81 -24.76
CA VAL A 551 2.99 -9.69 -24.13
C VAL A 551 3.52 -9.01 -22.86
N LEU A 552 3.28 -9.62 -21.69
CA LEU A 552 3.84 -9.14 -20.43
C LEU A 552 5.35 -9.40 -20.36
N LYS A 553 6.15 -8.33 -20.37
CA LYS A 553 7.62 -8.37 -20.16
C LYS A 553 7.96 -9.10 -18.85
N ASN A 554 7.23 -8.77 -17.78
CA ASN A 554 7.41 -9.37 -16.45
C ASN A 554 6.05 -9.61 -15.76
N PHE A 555 5.83 -10.82 -15.26
CA PHE A 555 4.71 -11.19 -14.39
C PHE A 555 5.24 -11.51 -12.99
N TRP A 556 4.72 -10.85 -11.97
CA TRP A 556 5.17 -11.01 -10.59
C TRP A 556 4.05 -11.55 -9.70
N SER A 557 4.40 -12.51 -8.85
CA SER A 557 3.51 -13.08 -7.84
C SER A 557 4.23 -13.14 -6.51
N CYS A 558 3.79 -12.33 -5.54
CA CYS A 558 4.33 -12.33 -4.16
C CYS A 558 3.25 -12.79 -3.19
N ALA A 559 3.65 -13.52 -2.15
CA ALA A 559 2.73 -14.31 -1.36
C ALA A 559 3.01 -14.26 0.14
N SER A 560 1.95 -14.17 0.94
CA SER A 560 1.96 -14.44 2.38
C SER A 560 1.71 -15.93 2.71
N SER A 561 1.67 -16.80 1.68
CA SER A 561 1.55 -18.25 1.79
C SER A 561 2.12 -18.92 0.54
N SER A 562 2.70 -20.11 0.66
CA SER A 562 3.40 -20.78 -0.45
C SER A 562 2.53 -20.97 -1.70
N ILE A 563 3.17 -20.86 -2.87
CA ILE A 563 2.58 -21.27 -4.15
C ILE A 563 2.84 -22.77 -4.30
N ASN A 564 1.80 -23.54 -4.62
CA ASN A 564 1.92 -24.98 -4.84
C ASN A 564 2.46 -25.25 -6.26
N SER A 565 3.28 -26.27 -6.46
CA SER A 565 3.96 -26.54 -7.74
C SER A 565 3.02 -26.66 -8.93
N CYS A 566 1.85 -27.30 -8.78
CA CYS A 566 0.83 -27.34 -9.85
C CYS A 566 0.33 -25.94 -10.26
N ALA A 567 0.20 -25.01 -9.32
CA ALA A 567 -0.17 -23.62 -9.61
C ALA A 567 1.00 -22.79 -10.17
N VAL A 568 2.18 -23.39 -10.32
CA VAL A 568 3.31 -22.84 -11.10
C VAL A 568 3.26 -23.40 -12.52
N SER A 569 3.17 -24.73 -12.65
CA SER A 569 3.18 -25.41 -13.96
C SER A 569 1.93 -25.14 -14.79
N GLU A 570 0.73 -25.08 -14.20
CA GLU A 570 -0.52 -24.74 -14.91
C GLU A 570 -0.53 -23.27 -15.37
N VAL A 571 0.01 -22.35 -14.56
CA VAL A 571 0.13 -20.93 -14.93
C VAL A 571 1.17 -20.75 -16.05
N LEU A 572 2.27 -21.50 -16.02
CA LEU A 572 3.20 -21.63 -17.15
C LEU A 572 2.52 -22.24 -18.39
N PHE A 573 1.61 -23.19 -18.24
CA PHE A 573 0.92 -23.83 -19.36
C PHE A 573 -0.05 -22.87 -20.07
N ASP A 574 -0.97 -22.23 -19.34
CA ASP A 574 -1.97 -21.33 -19.94
C ASP A 574 -1.37 -20.00 -20.45
N LEU A 575 -0.24 -19.51 -19.89
CA LEU A 575 0.47 -18.33 -20.39
C LEU A 575 1.14 -18.55 -21.76
N VAL A 576 1.36 -19.79 -22.19
CA VAL A 576 2.11 -20.13 -23.40
C VAL A 576 1.20 -20.35 -24.61
N PHE A 577 -0.10 -20.59 -24.42
CA PHE A 577 -1.08 -20.72 -25.50
C PHE A 577 -1.61 -19.37 -26.01
N LEU A 578 -0.71 -18.43 -26.30
CA LEU A 578 -1.00 -17.08 -26.78
C LEU A 578 -0.70 -16.91 -28.28
N HIS A 579 -1.49 -17.54 -29.14
CA HIS A 579 -1.61 -17.12 -30.54
C HIS A 579 -2.93 -17.59 -31.17
N PRO A 580 -3.67 -16.71 -31.88
CA PRO A 580 -4.73 -17.16 -32.78
C PRO A 580 -4.14 -17.83 -34.03
N PHE A 581 -4.96 -18.69 -34.67
CA PHE A 581 -4.71 -19.52 -35.87
C PHE A 581 -4.07 -20.92 -35.72
N TYR A 582 -4.60 -21.82 -36.55
CA TYR A 582 -4.20 -23.20 -36.90
C TYR A 582 -4.59 -24.37 -35.98
N GLU A 583 -5.67 -25.04 -36.39
CA GLU A 583 -6.10 -26.38 -35.94
C GLU A 583 -5.22 -27.52 -36.49
N ASP A 584 -3.91 -27.51 -36.26
CA ASP A 584 -3.06 -28.69 -36.54
C ASP A 584 -2.23 -29.08 -35.32
N SER A 585 -2.27 -30.36 -34.95
CA SER A 585 -1.58 -30.92 -33.79
C SER A 585 -0.06 -31.03 -34.00
N HIS A 586 0.41 -31.15 -35.25
CA HIS A 586 1.83 -31.32 -35.54
C HIS A 586 2.61 -29.99 -35.54
N TYR A 587 1.94 -28.85 -35.78
CA TYR A 587 2.58 -27.53 -35.80
C TYR A 587 2.84 -26.98 -34.38
N ARG A 588 2.02 -27.37 -33.39
CA ARG A 588 2.03 -26.87 -32.00
C ARG A 588 3.41 -26.90 -31.31
N ARG A 589 4.29 -27.84 -31.69
CA ARG A 589 5.55 -28.10 -30.97
C ARG A 589 6.69 -27.13 -31.32
N LYS A 590 6.71 -26.55 -32.52
CA LYS A 590 7.81 -25.63 -32.91
C LYS A 590 7.66 -24.23 -32.35
N ASN A 591 6.42 -23.75 -32.18
CA ASN A 591 6.16 -22.40 -31.68
C ASN A 591 6.07 -22.32 -30.15
N LEU A 592 5.97 -23.46 -29.45
CA LEU A 592 5.96 -23.53 -27.98
C LEU A 592 7.18 -22.83 -27.35
N VAL A 593 8.35 -23.01 -27.95
CA VAL A 593 9.62 -22.36 -27.54
C VAL A 593 9.54 -20.84 -27.72
N ALA A 594 9.02 -20.37 -28.85
CA ALA A 594 8.95 -18.94 -29.18
C ALA A 594 7.92 -18.16 -28.34
N ALA A 595 6.89 -18.82 -27.81
CA ALA A 595 5.96 -18.19 -26.85
C ALA A 595 6.57 -18.11 -25.43
N LEU A 596 7.29 -19.17 -25.01
CA LEU A 596 8.06 -19.19 -23.75
C LEU A 596 9.20 -18.16 -23.71
N ASP A 597 9.76 -17.78 -24.86
CA ASP A 597 10.84 -16.79 -24.95
C ASP A 597 10.47 -15.40 -24.40
N HIS A 598 9.17 -15.06 -24.26
CA HIS A 598 8.74 -13.68 -24.09
C HIS A 598 8.06 -13.31 -22.77
N VAL A 599 7.50 -14.24 -21.99
CA VAL A 599 6.86 -13.94 -20.70
C VAL A 599 7.60 -14.60 -19.54
N LYS A 600 8.03 -13.80 -18.56
CA LYS A 600 8.70 -14.30 -17.35
C LYS A 600 7.84 -14.14 -16.12
N ILE A 601 7.49 -15.25 -15.49
CA ILE A 601 7.00 -15.29 -14.11
C ILE A 601 8.21 -15.20 -13.20
N VAL A 602 8.26 -14.21 -12.31
CA VAL A 602 9.25 -14.15 -11.23
C VAL A 602 8.52 -14.13 -9.89
N MET A 603 8.93 -15.02 -8.99
CA MET A 603 8.39 -15.09 -7.63
C MET A 603 9.30 -14.32 -6.69
N ALA A 604 8.76 -13.26 -6.09
CA ALA A 604 9.38 -12.64 -4.94
C ALA A 604 8.90 -13.36 -3.67
N LEU A 605 9.85 -13.95 -2.94
CA LEU A 605 9.72 -14.13 -1.50
C LEU A 605 10.39 -12.91 -0.85
N PHE A 606 9.58 -12.07 -0.21
CA PHE A 606 9.99 -10.91 0.59
C PHE A 606 9.68 -11.18 2.07
#